data_AF-A0A814EB29-F1
#
_entry.id   AF-A0A814EB29-F1
#
_cell.length_a   1.000
_cell.length_b   1.000
_cell.length_c   1.000
_cell.angle_alpha   90.00
_cell.angle_beta   90.00
_cell.angle_gamma   90.00
#
_symmetry.space_group_name_H-M   'P 1'
#
loop_
_entity.id
_entity.type
_entity.pdbx_description
1 polymer ?
#
loop_
_entity_poly.entity_id
_entity_poly.type
_entity_poly.pdbx_seq_one_letter_code
_entity_poly.pdbx_strand_id
1 'polypeptide(L)'
;MNSSIHQLTNLIIDTSIIVMSSLTICLSFGIFCFILYHLIKRKHSANRVALLLIGNMYLTLLIFCILLLEQYTRVIQGHLYLLISLNDGIYCQFRAYFVLVSICTIFYSNTLQAIYRLCRVVFHTRQSLQSFRLYQILILIQWIICFLMIIPTFVLGDFKYLVDDYHCQIEYQSMRSTLLNGTLAYMIPMNTTIGCYMYTVRKMRQGNNSLIHTMTHIQQVTARRDLIVLFRICILLGLLMAFFIPSTIILSIYNFTGYLPWWSSQIQWLVFITSIMCVTIVLAFISPHIRHLWTIKLFHQRARNTANIVL
;
A
#
# COMPACT_ATOMS: atom_id res chain seq x y z
N MET A 1 30.35 24.08 -11.41
CA MET A 1 30.53 23.38 -10.12
C MET A 1 29.21 23.05 -9.44
N ASN A 2 28.19 23.94 -9.47
CA ASN A 2 26.88 23.61 -8.88
C ASN A 2 26.15 22.47 -9.62
N SER A 3 26.22 22.40 -10.95
CA SER A 3 25.55 21.35 -11.75
C SER A 3 26.00 19.92 -11.38
N SER A 4 27.29 19.71 -11.13
CA SER A 4 27.82 18.38 -10.79
C SER A 4 27.37 17.91 -9.40
N ILE A 5 27.21 18.83 -8.44
CA ILE A 5 26.72 18.51 -7.09
C ILE A 5 25.25 18.12 -7.13
N HIS A 6 24.44 18.82 -7.94
CA HIS A 6 23.03 18.49 -8.13
C HIS A 6 22.84 17.11 -8.74
N GLN A 7 23.58 16.80 -9.80
CA GLN A 7 23.54 15.49 -10.46
C GLN A 7 23.97 14.36 -9.51
N LEU A 8 25.07 14.54 -8.76
CA LEU A 8 25.52 13.55 -7.79
C LEU A 8 24.46 13.30 -6.70
N THR A 9 23.81 14.36 -6.21
CA THR A 9 22.78 14.26 -5.18
C THR A 9 21.57 13.48 -5.68
N ASN A 10 21.07 13.80 -6.88
CA ASN A 10 19.95 13.07 -7.50
C ASN A 10 20.31 11.60 -7.70
N LEU A 11 21.50 11.30 -8.21
CA LEU A 11 21.96 9.93 -8.40
C LEU A 11 21.97 9.12 -7.08
N ILE A 12 22.41 9.72 -5.96
CA ILE A 12 22.39 9.08 -4.65
C ILE A 12 20.95 8.80 -4.19
N ILE A 13 20.03 9.76 -4.37
CA ILE A 13 18.63 9.59 -3.99
C ILE A 13 17.97 8.50 -4.84
N ASP A 14 18.16 8.53 -6.16
CA ASP A 14 17.56 7.58 -7.09
C ASP A 14 18.09 6.15 -6.86
N THR A 15 19.39 6.02 -6.59
CA THR A 15 19.99 4.74 -6.21
C THR A 15 19.37 4.21 -4.90
N SER A 16 19.12 5.10 -3.94
CA SER A 16 18.45 4.73 -2.69
C SER A 16 17.01 4.25 -2.95
N ILE A 17 16.28 4.90 -3.86
CA ILE A 17 14.92 4.49 -4.27
C ILE A 17 14.94 3.09 -4.88
N ILE A 18 15.90 2.79 -5.76
CA ILE A 18 16.06 1.46 -6.36
C ILE A 18 16.35 0.39 -5.31
N VAL A 19 17.26 0.65 -4.38
CA VAL A 19 17.61 -0.29 -3.30
C VAL A 19 16.39 -0.57 -2.42
N MET A 20 15.68 0.47 -1.97
CA MET A 20 14.50 0.31 -1.13
C MET A 20 13.36 -0.40 -1.86
N SER A 21 13.17 -0.11 -3.15
CA SER A 21 12.19 -0.81 -4.00
C SER A 21 12.52 -2.29 -4.14
N SER A 22 13.79 -2.62 -4.40
CA SER A 22 14.25 -4.00 -4.55
C SER A 22 14.08 -4.81 -3.27
N LEU A 23 14.43 -4.24 -2.12
CA LEU A 23 14.19 -4.87 -0.81
C LEU A 23 12.70 -5.11 -0.56
N THR A 24 11.87 -4.13 -0.90
CA THR A 24 10.41 -4.23 -0.76
C THR A 24 9.81 -5.30 -1.67
N ILE A 25 10.32 -5.44 -2.91
CA ILE A 25 9.95 -6.53 -3.85
C ILE A 25 10.24 -7.88 -3.22
N CYS A 26 11.47 -8.10 -2.74
CA CYS A 26 11.88 -9.38 -2.13
C CYS A 26 11.00 -9.74 -0.92
N LEU A 27 10.76 -8.78 -0.02
CA LEU A 27 9.92 -8.98 1.15
C LEU A 27 8.46 -9.27 0.76
N SER A 28 7.89 -8.45 -0.12
CA SER A 28 6.49 -8.58 -0.55
C SER A 28 6.25 -9.89 -1.30
N PHE A 29 7.18 -10.29 -2.18
CA PHE A 29 7.11 -11.55 -2.89
C PHE A 29 7.16 -12.75 -1.94
N GLY A 30 8.11 -12.77 -0.99
CA GLY A 30 8.21 -13.83 0.00
C GLY A 30 6.94 -13.99 0.84
N ILE A 31 6.38 -12.88 1.32
CA ILE A 31 5.14 -12.89 2.12
C ILE A 31 3.93 -13.28 1.26
N PHE A 32 3.85 -12.79 0.02
CA PHE A 32 2.78 -13.15 -0.90
C PHE A 32 2.77 -14.66 -1.22
N CYS A 33 3.91 -15.24 -1.58
CA CYS A 33 4.08 -16.67 -1.80
C CYS A 33 3.70 -17.49 -0.55
N PHE A 34 4.10 -17.03 0.63
CA PHE A 34 3.72 -17.65 1.90
C PHE A 34 2.20 -17.63 2.13
N ILE A 35 1.54 -16.51 1.85
CA ILE A 35 0.09 -16.37 1.96
C ILE A 35 -0.62 -17.29 0.96
N LEU A 36 -0.19 -17.32 -0.31
CA LEU A 36 -0.75 -18.18 -1.33
C LEU A 36 -0.66 -19.66 -0.94
N TYR A 37 0.51 -20.10 -0.46
CA TYR A 37 0.69 -21.45 0.05
C TYR A 37 -0.34 -21.79 1.15
N HIS A 38 -0.56 -20.88 2.09
CA HIS A 38 -1.52 -21.07 3.17
C HIS A 38 -2.98 -21.04 2.70
N LEU A 39 -3.33 -20.19 1.74
CA LEU A 39 -4.66 -20.14 1.14
C LEU A 39 -5.00 -21.44 0.40
N ILE A 40 -4.04 -22.03 -0.30
CA ILE A 40 -4.21 -23.30 -1.04
C ILE A 40 -4.33 -24.47 -0.05
N LYS A 41 -3.43 -24.55 0.94
CA LYS A 41 -3.35 -25.70 1.86
C LYS A 41 -4.45 -25.72 2.93
N ARG A 42 -4.93 -24.56 3.40
CA ARG A 42 -5.92 -24.46 4.49
C ARG A 42 -7.27 -23.93 4.01
N LYS A 43 -7.97 -24.73 3.18
CA LYS A 43 -9.26 -24.36 2.57
C LYS A 43 -10.33 -23.89 3.57
N HIS A 44 -10.32 -24.40 4.81
CA HIS A 44 -11.34 -24.12 5.85
C HIS A 44 -10.87 -23.19 6.98
N SER A 45 -9.83 -22.38 6.77
CA SER A 45 -9.38 -21.41 7.80
C SER A 45 -10.40 -20.29 8.01
N ALA A 46 -10.78 -20.02 9.27
CA ALA A 46 -11.62 -18.88 9.64
C ALA A 46 -11.02 -17.51 9.23
N ASN A 47 -9.71 -17.45 8.97
CA ASN A 47 -9.01 -16.23 8.58
C ASN A 47 -8.75 -16.12 7.06
N ARG A 48 -9.40 -16.95 6.24
CA ARG A 48 -9.13 -17.02 4.80
C ARG A 48 -9.38 -15.69 4.08
N VAL A 49 -10.42 -14.96 4.47
CA VAL A 49 -10.73 -13.63 3.90
C VAL A 49 -9.67 -12.60 4.28
N ALA A 50 -9.26 -12.56 5.54
CA ALA A 50 -8.17 -11.68 5.98
C ALA A 50 -6.87 -11.97 5.22
N LEU A 51 -6.52 -13.25 5.05
CA LEU A 51 -5.35 -13.66 4.27
C LEU A 51 -5.46 -13.26 2.79
N LEU A 52 -6.65 -13.37 2.18
CA LEU A 52 -6.88 -12.91 0.81
C LEU A 52 -6.65 -11.41 0.67
N LEU A 53 -7.19 -10.60 1.58
CA LEU A 53 -7.03 -9.14 1.54
C LEU A 53 -5.59 -8.70 1.79
N ILE A 54 -4.90 -9.36 2.73
CA ILE A 54 -3.46 -9.13 2.96
C ILE A 54 -2.66 -9.55 1.70
N GLY A 55 -3.03 -10.67 1.07
CA GLY A 55 -2.44 -11.11 -0.19
C GLY A 55 -2.61 -10.09 -1.32
N ASN A 56 -3.81 -9.52 -1.47
CA ASN A 56 -4.07 -8.44 -2.44
C ASN A 56 -3.22 -7.20 -2.17
N MET A 57 -3.06 -6.82 -0.90
CA MET A 57 -2.18 -5.72 -0.52
C MET A 57 -0.72 -5.99 -0.95
N TYR A 58 -0.16 -7.15 -0.60
CA TYR A 58 1.22 -7.49 -1.01
C TYR A 58 1.40 -7.64 -2.53
N LEU A 59 0.38 -8.14 -3.24
CA LEU A 59 0.39 -8.17 -4.70
C LEU A 59 0.44 -6.75 -5.28
N THR A 60 -0.35 -5.83 -4.73
CA THR A 60 -0.37 -4.44 -5.17
C THR A 60 0.96 -3.75 -4.88
N LEU A 61 1.54 -3.98 -3.69
CA LEU A 61 2.87 -3.48 -3.33
C LEU A 61 3.96 -4.01 -4.26
N LEU A 62 3.90 -5.30 -4.62
CA LEU A 62 4.82 -5.92 -5.56
C LEU A 62 4.74 -5.25 -6.94
N ILE A 63 3.51 -5.08 -7.48
CA ILE A 63 3.29 -4.42 -8.77
C ILE A 63 3.81 -2.97 -8.73
N PHE A 64 3.47 -2.21 -7.68
CA PHE A 64 3.94 -0.84 -7.50
C PHE A 64 5.48 -0.77 -7.50
N CYS A 65 6.16 -1.58 -6.69
CA CYS A 65 7.62 -1.51 -6.60
C CYS A 65 8.32 -1.99 -7.88
N ILE A 66 7.74 -2.92 -8.64
CA ILE A 66 8.27 -3.32 -9.96
C ILE A 66 8.17 -2.15 -10.95
N LEU A 67 7.03 -1.46 -11.00
CA LEU A 67 6.84 -0.29 -11.87
C LEU A 67 7.77 0.87 -11.45
N LEU A 68 7.92 1.09 -10.14
CA LEU A 68 8.83 2.11 -9.62
C LEU A 68 10.30 1.78 -9.93
N LEU A 69 10.69 0.51 -9.80
CA LEU A 69 12.03 0.04 -10.15
C LEU A 69 12.32 0.26 -11.64
N GLU A 70 11.37 -0.07 -12.52
CA GLU A 70 11.49 0.17 -13.97
C GLU A 70 11.64 1.67 -14.28
N GLN A 71 10.80 2.52 -13.67
CA GLN A 71 10.85 3.96 -13.85
C GLN A 71 12.21 4.52 -13.40
N TYR A 72 12.68 4.18 -12.21
CA TYR A 72 13.92 4.73 -11.67
C TYR A 72 15.20 4.15 -12.30
N THR A 73 15.15 2.94 -12.85
CA THR A 73 16.24 2.42 -13.68
C THR A 73 16.46 3.32 -14.90
N ARG A 74 15.37 3.85 -15.48
CA ARG A 74 15.45 4.76 -16.63
C ARG A 74 15.83 6.18 -16.26
N VAL A 75 15.43 6.65 -15.08
CA VAL A 75 15.91 7.93 -14.52
C VAL A 75 17.44 7.90 -14.41
N ILE A 76 18.01 6.82 -13.85
CA ILE A 76 19.46 6.65 -13.77
C ILE A 76 20.10 6.57 -15.17
N GLN A 77 19.50 5.84 -16.11
CA GLN A 77 19.98 5.81 -17.49
C GLN A 77 19.98 7.20 -18.13
N GLY A 78 18.96 8.02 -17.88
CA GLY A 78 18.90 9.41 -18.35
C GLY A 78 20.00 10.27 -17.76
N HIS A 79 20.30 10.11 -16.46
CA HIS A 79 21.41 10.82 -15.81
C HIS A 79 22.79 10.42 -16.35
N LEU A 80 23.00 9.14 -16.69
CA LEU A 80 24.29 8.62 -17.17
C LEU A 80 24.49 8.81 -18.68
N TYR A 81 23.42 8.71 -19.47
CA TYR A 81 23.45 8.71 -20.93
C TYR A 81 22.52 9.79 -21.48
N LEU A 82 22.98 11.05 -21.41
CA LEU A 82 22.29 12.26 -21.91
C LEU A 82 21.81 12.19 -23.37
N LEU A 83 22.33 11.25 -24.18
CA LEU A 83 22.09 11.15 -25.62
C LEU A 83 20.97 10.18 -26.04
N ILE A 84 20.43 9.36 -25.12
CA ILE A 84 19.31 8.49 -25.48
C ILE A 84 18.05 9.33 -25.34
N SER A 85 17.38 9.63 -26.45
CA SER A 85 16.06 10.26 -26.43
C SER A 85 15.06 9.29 -25.77
N LEU A 86 15.01 9.28 -24.44
CA LEU A 86 14.07 8.50 -23.62
C LEU A 86 12.64 9.08 -23.68
N ASN A 87 12.38 9.97 -24.63
CA ASN A 87 11.05 10.50 -24.92
C ASN A 87 10.22 9.42 -25.62
N ASP A 88 9.90 8.36 -24.88
CA ASP A 88 9.12 7.19 -25.33
C ASP A 88 7.63 7.53 -25.60
N GLY A 89 7.28 8.83 -25.71
CA GLY A 89 5.94 9.33 -25.99
C GLY A 89 4.87 8.68 -25.12
N ILE A 90 3.96 7.95 -25.77
CA ILE A 90 2.82 7.28 -25.15
C ILE A 90 3.25 6.22 -24.11
N TYR A 91 4.38 5.52 -24.32
CA TYR A 91 4.83 4.48 -23.39
C TYR A 91 5.24 5.07 -22.03
N CYS A 92 5.77 6.29 -22.03
CA CYS A 92 6.06 7.03 -20.81
C CYS A 92 4.79 7.36 -20.01
N GLN A 93 3.72 7.79 -20.70
CA GLN A 93 2.43 8.05 -20.08
C GLN A 93 1.79 6.77 -19.51
N PHE A 94 1.89 5.64 -20.21
CA PHE A 94 1.40 4.36 -19.70
C PHE A 94 2.06 3.95 -18.39
N ARG A 95 3.38 4.14 -18.26
CA ARG A 95 4.09 3.83 -17.01
C ARG A 95 3.60 4.69 -15.85
N ALA A 96 3.53 6.00 -16.05
CA ALA A 96 3.01 6.92 -15.05
C ALA A 96 1.57 6.57 -14.65
N TYR A 97 0.74 6.18 -15.62
CA TYR A 97 -0.61 5.67 -15.40
C TYR A 97 -0.61 4.43 -14.51
N PHE A 98 0.17 3.39 -14.83
CA PHE A 98 0.20 2.15 -14.05
C PHE A 98 0.78 2.36 -12.64
N VAL A 99 1.77 3.24 -12.49
CA VAL A 99 2.30 3.64 -11.17
C VAL A 99 1.17 4.25 -10.33
N LEU A 100 0.41 5.18 -10.91
CA LEU A 100 -0.68 5.85 -10.20
C LEU A 100 -1.86 4.93 -9.89
N VAL A 101 -2.22 4.03 -10.81
CA VAL A 101 -3.21 2.96 -10.56
C VAL A 101 -2.76 2.08 -9.40
N SER A 102 -1.49 1.71 -9.34
CA SER A 102 -0.95 0.88 -8.26
C SER A 102 -1.01 1.61 -6.92
N ILE A 103 -0.66 2.89 -6.87
CA ILE A 103 -0.81 3.74 -5.68
C ILE A 103 -2.29 3.81 -5.24
N CYS A 104 -3.21 4.08 -6.16
CA CYS A 104 -4.65 4.08 -5.88
C CYS A 104 -5.11 2.73 -5.30
N THR A 105 -4.66 1.63 -5.90
CA THR A 105 -4.98 0.27 -5.47
C THR A 105 -4.46 -0.03 -4.06
N ILE A 106 -3.33 0.54 -3.64
CA ILE A 106 -2.81 0.42 -2.26
C ILE A 106 -3.81 1.02 -1.27
N PHE A 107 -4.31 2.23 -1.54
CA PHE A 107 -5.26 2.91 -0.65
C PHE A 107 -6.60 2.17 -0.57
N TYR A 108 -7.16 1.79 -1.72
CA TYR A 108 -8.42 1.05 -1.75
C TYR A 108 -8.30 -0.37 -1.15
N SER A 109 -7.14 -1.03 -1.25
CA SER A 109 -6.88 -2.29 -0.56
C SER A 109 -6.94 -2.14 0.96
N ASN A 110 -6.41 -1.03 1.50
CA ASN A 110 -6.55 -0.69 2.92
C ASN A 110 -8.01 -0.40 3.30
N THR A 111 -8.77 0.26 2.42
CA THR A 111 -10.21 0.49 2.62
C THR A 111 -10.98 -0.83 2.68
N LEU A 112 -10.74 -1.76 1.76
CA LEU A 112 -11.38 -3.09 1.81
C LEU A 112 -11.03 -3.85 3.10
N GLN A 113 -9.78 -3.76 3.57
CA GLN A 113 -9.40 -4.34 4.87
C GLN A 113 -10.17 -3.73 6.04
N ALA A 114 -10.40 -2.41 6.03
CA ALA A 114 -11.18 -1.72 7.05
C ALA A 114 -12.67 -2.09 7.00
N ILE A 115 -13.25 -2.15 5.80
CA ILE A 115 -14.64 -2.59 5.58
C ILE A 115 -14.82 -4.04 6.06
N TYR A 116 -13.89 -4.93 5.75
CA TYR A 116 -13.94 -6.31 6.24
C TYR A 116 -13.97 -6.40 7.76
N ARG A 117 -13.11 -5.64 8.44
CA ARG A 117 -13.08 -5.60 9.90
C ARG A 117 -14.36 -5.04 10.48
N LEU A 118 -14.88 -3.97 9.88
CA LEU A 118 -16.17 -3.40 10.23
C LEU A 118 -17.30 -4.44 10.12
N CYS A 119 -17.38 -5.13 8.98
CA CYS A 119 -18.34 -6.21 8.73
C CYS A 119 -18.23 -7.34 9.75
N ARG A 120 -17.00 -7.75 10.08
CA ARG A 120 -16.77 -8.83 11.04
C ARG A 120 -17.16 -8.47 12.47
N VAL A 121 -16.84 -7.25 12.92
CA VAL A 121 -17.10 -6.81 14.30
C VAL A 121 -18.55 -6.39 14.49
N VAL A 122 -19.05 -5.49 13.65
CA VAL A 122 -20.38 -4.89 13.83
C VAL A 122 -21.46 -5.81 13.30
N PHE A 123 -21.26 -6.40 12.11
CA PHE A 123 -22.24 -7.23 11.44
C PHE A 123 -21.94 -8.72 11.59
N HIS A 124 -21.53 -9.13 12.79
CA HIS A 124 -21.14 -10.52 13.09
C HIS A 124 -22.24 -11.55 12.81
N THR A 125 -23.52 -11.14 12.89
CA THR A 125 -24.69 -11.98 12.61
C THR A 125 -24.87 -12.27 11.12
N ARG A 126 -24.36 -11.42 10.23
CA ARG A 126 -24.56 -11.54 8.78
C ARG A 126 -23.36 -12.24 8.11
N GLN A 127 -23.36 -13.58 8.12
CA GLN A 127 -22.29 -14.39 7.54
C GLN A 127 -22.05 -14.12 6.04
N SER A 128 -23.06 -13.69 5.29
CA SER A 128 -22.94 -13.35 3.86
C SER A 128 -21.92 -12.23 3.61
N LEU A 129 -21.85 -11.23 4.48
CA LEU A 129 -20.91 -10.09 4.42
C LEU A 129 -19.46 -10.47 4.74
N GLN A 130 -19.24 -11.70 5.21
CA GLN A 130 -17.92 -12.25 5.56
C GLN A 130 -17.54 -13.40 4.62
N SER A 131 -18.29 -13.63 3.55
CA SER A 131 -18.04 -14.73 2.62
C SER A 131 -16.79 -14.48 1.78
N PHE A 132 -16.02 -15.54 1.53
CA PHE A 132 -14.80 -15.46 0.71
C PHE A 132 -15.07 -15.01 -0.72
N ARG A 133 -16.16 -15.48 -1.32
CA ARG A 133 -16.56 -15.12 -2.69
C ARG A 133 -16.86 -13.62 -2.83
N LEU A 134 -17.53 -13.03 -1.84
CA LEU A 134 -17.80 -11.60 -1.82
C LEU A 134 -16.51 -10.79 -1.92
N TYR A 135 -15.49 -11.09 -1.10
CA TYR A 135 -14.25 -10.34 -1.14
C TYR A 135 -13.39 -10.60 -2.38
N GLN A 136 -13.50 -11.76 -3.02
CA GLN A 136 -12.89 -11.97 -4.34
C GLN A 136 -13.51 -11.03 -5.38
N ILE A 137 -14.84 -10.91 -5.39
CA ILE A 137 -15.56 -10.00 -6.29
C ILE A 137 -15.23 -8.55 -5.95
N LEU A 138 -15.21 -8.16 -4.67
CA LEU A 138 -14.87 -6.81 -4.25
C LEU A 138 -13.43 -6.42 -4.63
N ILE A 139 -12.46 -7.34 -4.54
CA ILE A 139 -11.10 -7.09 -5.02
C ILE A 139 -11.10 -6.83 -6.53
N LEU A 140 -11.82 -7.66 -7.33
CA LEU A 140 -11.92 -7.44 -8.77
C LEU A 140 -12.53 -6.07 -9.10
N ILE A 141 -13.64 -5.73 -8.45
CA ILE A 141 -14.31 -4.43 -8.60
C ILE A 141 -13.37 -3.29 -8.20
N GLN A 142 -12.63 -3.45 -7.11
CA GLN A 142 -11.66 -2.46 -6.63
C GLN A 142 -10.60 -2.17 -7.70
N TRP A 143 -10.00 -3.20 -8.30
CA TRP A 143 -9.02 -3.03 -9.38
C TRP A 143 -9.62 -2.29 -10.58
N ILE A 144 -10.83 -2.69 -11.02
CA ILE A 144 -11.54 -2.02 -12.13
C ILE A 144 -11.77 -0.54 -11.80
N ILE A 145 -12.26 -0.22 -10.60
CA ILE A 145 -12.47 1.16 -10.15
C ILE A 145 -11.15 1.94 -10.15
N CYS A 146 -10.06 1.37 -9.63
CA CYS A 146 -8.76 2.03 -9.62
C CYS A 146 -8.25 2.34 -11.04
N PHE A 147 -8.43 1.45 -12.01
CA PHE A 147 -8.13 1.74 -13.40
C PHE A 147 -9.01 2.88 -13.94
N LEU A 148 -10.34 2.74 -13.82
CA LEU A 148 -11.30 3.72 -14.32
C LEU A 148 -11.08 5.13 -13.74
N MET A 149 -10.70 5.24 -12.47
CA MET A 149 -10.44 6.52 -11.81
C MET A 149 -9.26 7.29 -12.38
N ILE A 150 -8.24 6.59 -12.90
CA ILE A 150 -7.03 7.25 -13.43
C ILE A 150 -7.17 7.56 -14.93
N ILE A 151 -8.07 6.87 -15.66
CA ILE A 151 -8.32 7.10 -17.10
C ILE A 151 -8.54 8.58 -17.46
N PRO A 152 -9.35 9.38 -16.73
CA PRO A 152 -9.54 10.79 -17.07
C PRO A 152 -8.22 11.57 -17.16
N THR A 153 -7.30 11.37 -16.21
CA THR A 153 -5.97 12.00 -16.21
C THR A 153 -5.14 11.60 -17.43
N PHE A 154 -5.27 10.34 -17.86
CA PHE A 154 -4.59 9.83 -19.06
C PHE A 154 -5.16 10.45 -20.33
N VAL A 155 -6.49 10.43 -20.49
CA VAL A 155 -7.19 10.96 -21.68
C VAL A 155 -6.99 12.46 -21.83
N LEU A 156 -6.88 13.18 -20.71
CA LEU A 156 -6.63 14.62 -20.69
C LEU A 156 -5.17 15.01 -20.98
N GLY A 157 -4.26 14.04 -21.14
CA GLY A 157 -2.86 14.28 -21.49
C GLY A 157 -2.05 14.92 -20.37
N ASP A 158 -2.46 14.74 -19.11
CA ASP A 158 -1.79 15.37 -17.96
C ASP A 158 -0.48 14.65 -17.56
N PHE A 159 -0.25 13.42 -18.05
CA PHE A 159 1.03 12.74 -17.91
C PHE A 159 2.03 13.30 -18.92
N LYS A 160 3.07 13.97 -18.41
CA LYS A 160 4.13 14.56 -19.22
C LYS A 160 5.49 14.02 -18.81
N TYR A 161 6.37 13.91 -19.78
CA TYR A 161 7.78 13.62 -19.54
C TYR A 161 8.46 14.87 -18.99
N LEU A 162 8.98 14.78 -17.77
CA LEU A 162 9.75 15.84 -17.16
C LEU A 162 11.21 15.66 -17.57
N VAL A 163 11.69 16.55 -18.43
CA VAL A 163 13.05 16.48 -18.99
C VAL A 163 14.10 16.58 -17.88
N ASP A 164 13.85 17.40 -16.86
CA ASP A 164 14.80 17.62 -15.76
C ASP A 164 14.93 16.40 -14.83
N ASP A 165 13.87 15.59 -14.71
CA ASP A 165 13.81 14.44 -13.81
C ASP A 165 13.82 13.08 -14.54
N TYR A 166 13.92 13.08 -15.87
CA TYR A 166 13.98 11.89 -16.74
C TYR A 166 12.85 10.85 -16.54
N HIS A 167 11.66 11.25 -16.09
CA HIS A 167 10.51 10.35 -15.94
C HIS A 167 9.18 11.02 -16.30
N CYS A 168 8.14 10.21 -16.50
CA CYS A 168 6.77 10.72 -16.64
C CYS A 168 6.05 10.77 -15.31
N GLN A 169 5.42 11.91 -15.05
CA GLN A 169 4.46 12.07 -13.97
C GLN A 169 3.40 13.11 -14.34
N ILE A 170 2.44 13.33 -13.44
CA ILE A 170 1.49 14.43 -13.58
C ILE A 170 2.27 15.72 -13.37
N GLU A 171 2.16 16.64 -14.32
CA GLU A 171 2.80 17.95 -14.20
C GLU A 171 2.19 18.73 -13.03
N TYR A 172 3.03 19.30 -12.14
CA TYR A 172 2.59 20.05 -10.97
C TYR A 172 1.70 21.27 -11.32
N GLN A 173 1.78 21.76 -12.55
CA GLN A 173 0.94 22.83 -13.09
C GLN A 173 -0.53 22.42 -13.30
N SER A 174 -0.80 21.13 -13.51
CA SER A 174 -2.17 20.65 -13.74
C SER A 174 -2.92 20.52 -12.41
N MET A 175 -3.36 21.66 -11.85
CA MET A 175 -4.12 21.71 -10.60
C MET A 175 -5.36 20.81 -10.65
N ARG A 176 -6.03 20.75 -11.81
CA ARG A 176 -7.18 19.87 -12.05
C ARG A 176 -6.83 18.41 -11.75
N SER A 177 -5.73 17.92 -12.30
CA SER A 177 -5.39 16.50 -12.21
C SER A 177 -4.76 16.14 -10.88
N THR A 178 -4.03 17.07 -10.28
CA THR A 178 -3.59 16.91 -8.88
C THR A 178 -4.78 16.86 -7.92
N LEU A 179 -5.80 17.72 -8.08
CA LEU A 179 -7.00 17.70 -7.24
C LEU A 179 -7.85 16.45 -7.49
N LEU A 180 -8.04 16.07 -8.76
CA LEU A 180 -8.82 14.89 -9.12
C LEU A 180 -8.19 13.62 -8.53
N ASN A 181 -6.90 13.40 -8.75
CA ASN A 181 -6.20 12.22 -8.25
C ASN A 181 -6.04 12.28 -6.72
N GLY A 182 -5.71 13.45 -6.15
CA GLY A 182 -5.64 13.63 -4.70
C GLY A 182 -6.97 13.34 -4.01
N THR A 183 -8.09 13.68 -4.64
CA THR A 183 -9.42 13.41 -4.08
C THR A 183 -9.82 11.94 -4.24
N LEU A 184 -9.75 11.42 -5.47
CA LEU A 184 -10.25 10.08 -5.83
C LEU A 184 -9.34 8.95 -5.35
N ALA A 185 -8.02 9.09 -5.56
CA ALA A 185 -7.05 8.06 -5.22
C ALA A 185 -6.65 8.06 -3.75
N TYR A 186 -6.81 9.20 -3.05
CA TYR A 186 -6.33 9.36 -1.67
C TYR A 186 -7.42 9.78 -0.68
N MET A 187 -8.03 10.96 -0.80
CA MET A 187 -8.94 11.49 0.23
C MET A 187 -10.15 10.58 0.46
N ILE A 188 -10.80 10.09 -0.59
CA ILE A 188 -11.97 9.21 -0.47
C ILE A 188 -11.64 7.88 0.22
N PRO A 189 -10.67 7.06 -0.23
CA PRO A 189 -10.35 5.81 0.44
C PRO A 189 -9.83 6.04 1.87
N MET A 190 -9.08 7.12 2.10
CA MET A 190 -8.58 7.47 3.42
C MET A 190 -9.72 7.81 4.40
N ASN A 191 -10.62 8.72 4.02
CA ASN A 191 -11.77 9.10 4.84
C ASN A 191 -12.71 7.91 5.09
N THR A 192 -12.92 7.06 4.08
CA THR A 192 -13.71 5.84 4.22
C THR A 192 -13.07 4.89 5.23
N THR A 193 -11.75 4.73 5.18
CA THR A 193 -10.98 3.91 6.11
C THR A 193 -11.08 4.43 7.55
N ILE A 194 -10.88 5.74 7.74
CA ILE A 194 -11.02 6.40 9.05
C ILE A 194 -12.45 6.25 9.58
N GLY A 195 -13.47 6.49 8.75
CA GLY A 195 -14.88 6.34 9.09
C GLY A 195 -15.22 4.92 9.55
N CYS A 196 -14.74 3.89 8.81
CA CYS A 196 -14.91 2.49 9.19
C CYS A 196 -14.32 2.20 10.57
N TYR A 197 -13.12 2.71 10.87
CA TYR A 197 -12.48 2.49 12.17
C TYR A 197 -13.15 3.25 13.31
N MET A 198 -13.48 4.52 13.11
CA MET A 198 -14.19 5.34 14.10
C MET A 198 -15.53 4.70 14.47
N TYR A 199 -16.27 4.22 13.47
CA TYR A 199 -17.54 3.54 13.71
C TYR A 199 -17.36 2.18 14.41
N THR A 200 -16.34 1.40 14.02
CA THR A 200 -16.00 0.13 14.70
C THR A 200 -15.69 0.35 16.18
N VAL A 201 -14.84 1.34 16.50
CA VAL A 201 -14.47 1.68 17.88
C VAL A 201 -15.69 2.17 18.66
N ARG A 202 -16.51 3.04 18.07
CA ARG A 202 -17.75 3.54 18.71
C ARG A 202 -18.70 2.40 19.07
N LYS A 203 -18.92 1.46 18.15
CA LYS A 203 -19.78 0.28 18.39
C LYS A 203 -19.20 -0.65 19.45
N MET A 204 -17.89 -0.89 19.46
CA MET A 204 -17.26 -1.66 20.53
C MET A 204 -17.42 -1.01 21.90
N ARG A 205 -17.28 0.32 22.00
CA ARG A 205 -17.47 1.05 23.27
C ARG A 205 -18.92 1.04 23.76
N GLN A 206 -19.88 1.25 22.86
CA GLN A 206 -21.32 1.23 23.19
C GLN A 206 -21.80 -0.16 23.59
N GLY A 207 -21.28 -1.22 22.98
CA GLY A 207 -21.63 -2.61 23.30
C GLY A 207 -21.10 -3.10 24.65
N ASN A 208 -20.21 -2.37 25.31
CA ASN A 208 -19.60 -2.86 26.55
C ASN A 208 -20.58 -2.98 27.73
N ASN A 209 -21.78 -2.39 27.66
CA ASN A 209 -22.77 -2.51 28.75
C ASN A 209 -23.90 -3.53 28.46
N SER A 210 -24.19 -3.85 27.19
CA SER A 210 -25.31 -4.73 26.80
C SER A 210 -24.89 -5.97 26.02
N LEU A 211 -23.75 -5.93 25.34
CA LEU A 211 -23.23 -6.98 24.46
C LEU A 211 -22.31 -7.97 25.22
N ILE A 212 -21.85 -7.62 26.43
CA ILE A 212 -21.07 -8.52 27.32
C ILE A 212 -21.86 -9.79 27.64
N HIS A 213 -23.19 -9.71 27.75
CA HIS A 213 -24.03 -10.88 28.06
C HIS A 213 -24.32 -11.78 26.84
N THR A 214 -24.19 -11.27 25.61
CA THR A 214 -24.53 -12.02 24.37
C THR A 214 -23.31 -12.50 23.60
N MET A 215 -22.16 -11.82 23.71
CA MET A 215 -20.91 -12.24 23.08
C MET A 215 -20.24 -13.36 23.88
N THR A 216 -19.90 -14.44 23.20
CA THR A 216 -19.08 -15.51 23.79
C THR A 216 -17.71 -14.98 24.22
N HIS A 217 -17.15 -15.50 25.30
CA HIS A 217 -15.81 -15.14 25.78
C HIS A 217 -14.74 -15.16 24.66
N ILE A 218 -14.85 -16.11 23.73
CA ILE A 218 -13.98 -16.25 22.55
C ILE A 218 -14.06 -15.00 21.64
N GLN A 219 -15.25 -14.42 21.46
CA GLN A 219 -15.44 -13.22 20.65
C GLN A 219 -14.84 -11.99 21.32
N GLN A 220 -14.94 -11.86 22.63
CA GLN A 220 -14.33 -10.74 23.38
C GLN A 220 -12.80 -10.75 23.26
N VAL A 221 -12.17 -11.93 23.41
CA VAL A 221 -10.72 -12.08 23.24
C VAL A 221 -10.30 -11.77 21.80
N THR A 222 -11.14 -12.09 20.82
CA THR A 222 -10.90 -11.77 19.40
C THR A 222 -11.05 -10.27 19.15
N ALA A 223 -12.06 -9.62 19.73
CA ALA A 223 -12.28 -8.18 19.63
C ALA A 223 -11.14 -7.36 20.25
N ARG A 224 -10.61 -7.77 21.40
CA ARG A 224 -9.39 -7.14 21.99
C ARG A 224 -8.18 -7.27 21.08
N ARG A 225 -7.98 -8.45 20.49
CA ARG A 225 -6.92 -8.63 19.48
C ARG A 225 -7.13 -7.70 18.29
N ASP A 226 -8.35 -7.56 17.82
CA ASP A 226 -8.71 -6.68 16.71
C ASP A 226 -8.46 -5.20 17.03
N LEU A 227 -8.70 -4.75 18.26
CA LEU A 227 -8.36 -3.39 18.71
C LEU A 227 -6.85 -3.11 18.64
N ILE A 228 -6.03 -4.09 19.02
CA ILE A 228 -4.58 -3.98 18.88
C ILE A 228 -4.23 -3.87 17.39
N VAL A 229 -4.82 -4.71 16.52
CA VAL A 229 -4.61 -4.62 15.06
C VAL A 229 -5.14 -3.29 14.49
N LEU A 230 -6.18 -2.70 15.09
CA LEU A 230 -6.71 -1.38 14.71
C LEU A 230 -5.71 -0.28 15.02
N PHE A 231 -5.15 -0.25 16.23
CA PHE A 231 -4.10 0.71 16.60
C PHE A 231 -2.90 0.65 15.65
N ARG A 232 -2.49 -0.56 15.27
CA ARG A 232 -1.40 -0.80 14.30
C ARG A 232 -1.73 -0.26 12.91
N ILE A 233 -3.00 -0.36 12.49
CA ILE A 233 -3.42 0.25 11.23
C ILE A 233 -3.51 1.77 11.34
N CYS A 234 -3.91 2.34 12.48
CA CYS A 234 -3.84 3.79 12.66
C CYS A 234 -2.40 4.30 12.53
N ILE A 235 -1.40 3.56 13.04
CA ILE A 235 0.02 3.88 12.82
C ILE A 235 0.35 3.80 11.33
N LEU A 236 -0.08 2.74 10.64
CA LEU A 236 0.16 2.56 9.20
C LEU A 236 -0.48 3.66 8.35
N LEU A 237 -1.68 4.10 8.71
CA LEU A 237 -2.40 5.22 8.11
C LEU A 237 -1.73 6.55 8.43
N GLY A 238 -1.25 6.74 9.66
CA GLY A 238 -0.49 7.91 10.08
C GLY A 238 0.82 8.03 9.31
N LEU A 239 1.51 6.91 9.12
CA LEU A 239 2.65 6.81 8.19
C LEU A 239 2.18 7.23 6.80
N LEU A 240 1.18 6.59 6.20
CA LEU A 240 0.66 6.95 4.87
C LEU A 240 0.26 8.43 4.71
N MET A 241 -0.27 9.06 5.77
CA MET A 241 -0.57 10.50 5.81
C MET A 241 0.68 11.37 5.83
N ALA A 242 1.72 10.97 6.57
CA ALA A 242 2.97 11.69 6.63
C ALA A 242 3.65 11.85 5.26
N PHE A 243 3.28 11.05 4.25
CA PHE A 243 3.84 11.14 2.89
C PHE A 243 3.09 12.13 2.01
N PHE A 244 1.80 12.32 2.25
CA PHE A 244 1.00 13.28 1.51
C PHE A 244 1.33 14.72 1.91
N ILE A 245 1.82 14.90 3.15
CA ILE A 245 2.21 16.21 3.68
C ILE A 245 3.35 16.82 2.83
N PRO A 246 4.50 16.15 2.56
CA PRO A 246 5.52 16.66 1.65
C PRO A 246 4.98 17.03 0.27
N SER A 247 4.19 16.16 -0.37
CA SER A 247 3.63 16.43 -1.70
C SER A 247 2.74 17.68 -1.71
N THR A 248 1.89 17.84 -0.69
CA THR A 248 1.00 19.02 -0.58
C THR A 248 1.76 20.29 -0.25
N ILE A 249 2.81 20.21 0.58
CA ILE A 249 3.70 21.34 0.87
C ILE A 249 4.41 21.78 -0.40
N ILE A 250 5.02 20.85 -1.15
CA ILE A 250 5.72 21.12 -2.40
C ILE A 250 4.77 21.77 -3.42
N LEU A 251 3.57 21.20 -3.58
CA LEU A 251 2.56 21.76 -4.47
C LEU A 251 2.13 23.17 -4.04
N SER A 252 1.99 23.40 -2.74
CA SER A 252 1.63 24.72 -2.21
C SER A 252 2.73 25.74 -2.48
N ILE A 253 3.99 25.39 -2.20
CA ILE A 253 5.17 26.22 -2.50
C ILE A 253 5.20 26.55 -4.00
N TYR A 254 4.98 25.56 -4.86
CA TYR A 254 4.93 25.75 -6.31
C TYR A 254 3.84 26.75 -6.72
N ASN A 255 2.62 26.60 -6.20
CA ASN A 255 1.51 27.51 -6.52
C ASN A 255 1.76 28.95 -6.03
N PHE A 256 2.44 29.13 -4.89
CA PHE A 256 2.74 30.46 -4.36
C PHE A 256 3.94 31.13 -5.01
N THR A 257 4.97 30.37 -5.39
CA THR A 257 6.26 30.92 -5.84
C THR A 257 6.48 30.80 -7.35
N GLY A 258 5.75 29.91 -8.03
CA GLY A 258 6.05 29.49 -9.40
C GLY A 258 7.34 28.69 -9.54
N TYR A 259 8.02 28.37 -8.43
CA TYR A 259 9.32 27.71 -8.41
C TYR A 259 9.23 26.32 -7.76
N LEU A 260 9.76 25.31 -8.46
CA LEU A 260 9.88 23.95 -7.95
C LEU A 260 11.37 23.63 -7.73
N PRO A 261 11.79 23.29 -6.49
CA PRO A 261 13.17 22.88 -6.25
C PRO A 261 13.50 21.58 -7.00
N TRP A 262 14.69 21.51 -7.61
CA TRP A 262 15.18 20.38 -8.41
C TRP A 262 15.27 19.04 -7.67
N TRP A 263 15.27 19.05 -6.33
CA TRP A 263 15.32 17.85 -5.48
C TRP A 263 13.94 17.39 -4.99
N SER A 264 12.91 18.20 -5.21
CA SER A 264 11.60 18.02 -4.56
C SER A 264 10.91 16.72 -4.98
N SER A 265 10.97 16.39 -6.27
CA SER A 265 10.41 15.18 -6.86
C SER A 265 11.09 13.92 -6.31
N GLN A 266 12.43 13.89 -6.32
CA GLN A 266 13.24 12.76 -5.84
C GLN A 266 13.03 12.53 -4.34
N ILE A 267 13.02 13.60 -3.53
CA ILE A 267 12.74 13.48 -2.10
C ILE A 267 11.31 12.97 -1.84
N GLN A 268 10.32 13.46 -2.59
CA GLN A 268 8.94 12.99 -2.47
C GLN A 268 8.85 11.47 -2.70
N TRP A 269 9.47 10.97 -3.77
CA TRP A 269 9.49 9.54 -4.08
C TRP A 269 10.32 8.72 -3.09
N LEU A 270 11.46 9.24 -2.61
CA LEU A 270 12.26 8.60 -1.56
C LEU A 270 11.48 8.45 -0.26
N VAL A 271 10.79 9.52 0.16
CA VAL A 271 9.91 9.49 1.33
C VAL A 271 8.84 8.44 1.11
N PHE A 272 8.18 8.43 -0.06
CA PHE A 272 7.11 7.48 -0.41
C PHE A 272 7.56 6.01 -0.41
N ILE A 273 8.75 5.68 -0.92
CA ILE A 273 9.22 4.29 -0.90
C ILE A 273 9.69 3.84 0.47
N THR A 274 10.35 4.72 1.25
CA THR A 274 10.88 4.42 2.59
C THR A 274 9.79 4.01 3.55
N SER A 275 8.83 4.88 3.76
CA SER A 275 7.54 4.57 3.21
C SER A 275 6.87 3.22 3.31
N ILE A 276 6.47 2.84 2.12
CA ILE A 276 5.97 1.54 1.75
C ILE A 276 6.84 0.42 2.33
N MET A 277 8.17 0.57 2.39
CA MET A 277 9.06 -0.39 3.04
C MET A 277 8.77 -0.50 4.54
N CYS A 278 8.67 0.61 5.28
CA CYS A 278 8.28 0.62 6.69
C CYS A 278 6.91 -0.05 6.88
N VAL A 279 5.93 0.29 6.05
CA VAL A 279 4.60 -0.34 6.06
C VAL A 279 4.70 -1.86 5.84
N THR A 280 5.50 -2.29 4.88
CA THR A 280 5.73 -3.71 4.53
C THR A 280 6.34 -4.47 5.70
N ILE A 281 7.39 -3.90 6.33
CA ILE A 281 8.07 -4.45 7.51
C ILE A 281 7.09 -4.53 8.69
N VAL A 282 6.40 -3.44 8.99
CA VAL A 282 5.39 -3.36 10.05
C VAL A 282 4.33 -4.44 9.83
N LEU A 283 3.74 -4.53 8.63
CA LEU A 283 2.75 -5.57 8.32
C LEU A 283 3.32 -6.99 8.48
N ALA A 284 4.57 -7.23 8.09
CA ALA A 284 5.23 -8.54 8.19
C ALA A 284 5.40 -8.98 9.66
N PHE A 285 5.95 -8.12 10.50
CA PHE A 285 6.24 -8.45 11.91
C PHE A 285 5.00 -8.40 12.80
N ILE A 286 4.08 -7.50 12.49
CA ILE A 286 2.96 -7.20 13.37
C ILE A 286 1.75 -8.09 13.09
N SER A 287 1.57 -8.58 11.85
CA SER A 287 0.40 -9.39 11.50
C SER A 287 0.31 -10.64 12.39
N PRO A 288 -0.70 -10.73 13.28
CA PRO A 288 -0.81 -11.86 14.21
C PRO A 288 -1.04 -13.16 13.45
N HIS A 289 -1.59 -13.09 12.23
CA HIS A 289 -1.76 -14.24 11.37
C HIS A 289 -0.42 -14.80 10.89
N ILE A 290 0.54 -13.95 10.49
CA ILE A 290 1.88 -14.38 10.09
C ILE A 290 2.62 -14.96 11.31
N ARG A 291 2.59 -14.24 12.43
CA ARG A 291 3.25 -14.67 13.68
C ARG A 291 2.71 -16.02 14.17
N HIS A 292 1.40 -16.22 14.17
CA HIS A 292 0.77 -17.48 14.58
C HIS A 292 1.13 -18.65 13.65
N LEU A 293 1.27 -18.40 12.35
CA LEU A 293 1.70 -19.44 11.41
C LEU A 293 3.17 -19.81 11.60
N TRP A 294 4.04 -18.85 11.94
CA TRP A 294 5.43 -19.11 12.30
C TRP A 294 5.57 -19.90 13.59
N THR A 295 4.84 -19.55 14.65
CA THR A 295 4.92 -20.28 15.93
C THR A 295 4.46 -21.73 15.80
N ILE A 296 3.40 -22.02 15.04
CA ILE A 296 2.95 -23.41 14.82
C ILE A 296 4.03 -24.24 14.11
N LYS A 297 4.69 -23.70 13.08
CA LYS A 297 5.74 -24.43 12.37
C LYS A 297 6.92 -24.74 13.28
N LEU A 298 7.38 -23.75 14.04
CA LEU A 298 8.48 -23.93 14.99
C LEU A 298 8.14 -24.97 16.06
N PHE A 299 6.90 -24.98 16.56
CA PHE A 299 6.47 -25.99 17.54
C PHE A 299 6.43 -27.40 16.96
N HIS A 300 5.91 -27.59 15.74
CA HIS A 300 5.91 -28.90 15.09
C HIS A 300 7.32 -29.41 14.77
N GLN A 301 8.23 -28.51 14.41
CA GLN A 301 9.61 -28.86 14.13
C GLN A 301 10.34 -29.26 15.42
N ARG A 302 10.11 -28.53 16.53
CA ARG A 302 10.66 -28.88 17.84
C ARG A 302 10.13 -30.24 18.33
N ALA A 303 8.84 -30.49 18.18
CA ALA A 303 8.22 -31.77 18.55
C ALA A 303 8.79 -32.97 17.76
N ARG A 304 9.03 -32.81 16.45
CA ARG A 304 9.71 -33.84 15.64
C ARG A 304 11.15 -34.08 16.07
N ASN A 305 11.89 -33.01 16.36
CA ASN A 305 13.28 -33.15 16.81
C ASN A 305 13.36 -33.86 18.16
N THR A 306 12.43 -33.62 19.09
CA THR A 306 12.37 -34.40 20.35
C THR A 306 11.99 -35.86 20.12
N ALA A 307 11.09 -36.16 19.17
CA ALA A 307 10.73 -37.56 18.89
C ALA A 307 11.89 -38.37 18.31
N ASN A 308 12.76 -37.75 17.50
CA ASN A 308 13.92 -38.41 16.91
C ASN A 308 15.12 -38.59 17.87
N ILE A 309 15.11 -37.96 19.05
CA ILE A 309 16.16 -38.13 20.08
C ILE A 309 15.82 -39.27 21.05
N VAL A 310 14.54 -39.68 21.10
CA VAL A 310 14.02 -40.70 22.02
C VAL A 310 13.96 -42.10 21.35
N LEU A 311 14.33 -42.19 20.08
CA LEU A 311 14.46 -43.44 19.29
C LEU A 311 15.94 -43.74 19.05
#